data_AF-A0A536V8B1-F1
#
_entry.id   AF-A0A536V8B1-F1
#
_cell.length_a   1.000
_cell.length_b   1.000
_cell.length_c   1.000
_cell.angle_alpha   90.00
_cell.angle_beta   90.00
_cell.angle_gamma   90.00
#
_symmetry.space_group_name_H-M   'P 1'
#
loop_
_entity.id
_entity.type
_entity.pdbx_description
1 polymer ?
#
loop_
_entity_poly.entity_id
_entity_poly.type
_entity_poly.pdbx_seq_one_letter_code
_entity_poly.pdbx_strand_id
1 'polypeptide(L)' 'MHLHRGNLFLVGMPGSGKSTLGRLLARRLDKPFFDADVELERRLGVTIAVIFDLEGEAGFREREQVILTEFVVHTHT' A
#
# COMPACT_ATOMS: atom_id res chain seq x y z
N MET A 1 -0.73 12.15 25.65
CA MET A 1 -0.83 11.05 24.68
C MET A 1 0.27 11.25 23.63
N HIS A 2 1.25 10.35 23.56
CA HIS A 2 2.28 10.40 22.53
C HIS A 2 1.64 10.03 21.19
N LEU A 3 1.43 11.02 20.31
CA LEU A 3 1.06 10.75 18.92
C LEU A 3 2.24 10.00 18.27
N HIS A 4 1.97 8.78 17.81
CA HIS A 4 2.90 8.01 17.00
C HIS A 4 3.17 8.77 15.70
N ARG A 5 4.27 9.55 15.69
CA ARG A 5 4.76 10.29 14.53
C ARG A 5 5.42 9.29 13.57
N GLY A 6 4.61 8.65 12.74
CA GLY A 6 5.10 7.71 11.73
C GLY A 6 3.97 7.09 10.90
N ASN A 7 4.39 6.38 9.86
CA ASN A 7 3.53 5.57 9.01
C ASN A 7 3.33 4.19 9.64
N LEU A 8 2.13 3.62 9.48
CA LEU A 8 1.82 2.26 9.92
C LEU A 8 1.67 1.36 8.69
N PHE A 9 2.59 0.39 8.56
CA PHE A 9 2.56 -0.60 7.49
C PHE A 9 1.95 -1.90 7.99
N LEU A 10 0.91 -2.39 7.31
CA LEU A 10 0.28 -3.67 7.60
C LEU A 10 0.74 -4.72 6.58
N VAL A 11 1.42 -5.76 7.03
CA VAL A 11 1.98 -6.83 6.18
C VAL A 11 1.28 -8.15 6.46
N GLY A 12 1.11 -8.97 5.41
CA GLY A 12 0.47 -10.29 5.50
C GLY A 12 -0.14 -10.74 4.19
N MET A 13 -0.62 -11.97 4.13
CA MET A 13 -1.17 -12.59 2.91
C MET A 13 -2.42 -11.85 2.38
N PRO A 14 -2.72 -11.92 1.06
CA PRO A 14 -4.01 -11.52 0.52
C PRO A 14 -5.16 -12.17 1.30
N GLY A 15 -6.24 -11.43 1.57
CA GLY A 15 -7.39 -11.93 2.34
C GLY A 15 -7.22 -11.97 3.87
N SER A 16 -6.04 -11.67 4.44
CA SER A 16 -5.83 -11.66 5.90
C SER A 16 -6.51 -10.51 6.66
N GLY A 17 -7.26 -9.64 5.96
CA GLY A 17 -8.00 -8.53 6.57
C GLY A 17 -7.23 -7.21 6.72
N LYS A 18 -6.03 -7.08 6.12
CA LYS A 18 -5.18 -5.87 6.22
C LYS A 18 -5.91 -4.58 5.85
N SER A 19 -6.60 -4.56 4.72
CA SER A 19 -7.30 -3.35 4.25
C SER A 19 -8.49 -3.00 5.17
N THR A 20 -9.15 -4.01 5.76
CA THR A 20 -10.23 -3.80 6.74
C THR A 20 -9.68 -3.19 8.03
N LEU A 21 -8.64 -3.80 8.61
CA LEU A 21 -8.02 -3.29 9.83
C LEU A 21 -7.38 -1.92 9.61
N GLY A 22 -6.68 -1.72 8.49
CA GLY A 22 -6.02 -0.47 8.13
C GLY A 22 -7.00 0.70 8.02
N ARG A 23 -8.17 0.51 7.40
CA ARG A 23 -9.23 1.54 7.37
C ARG A 23 -9.74 1.90 8.76
N LEU A 24 -9.91 0.91 9.65
CA LEU A 24 -10.35 1.15 11.03
C LEU A 24 -9.29 1.93 11.82
N LEU A 25 -8.02 1.54 11.68
CA LEU A 25 -6.90 2.21 12.34
C LEU A 25 -6.70 3.63 11.84
N ALA A 26 -6.76 3.85 10.52
CA ALA A 26 -6.66 5.16 9.90
C ALA A 26 -7.72 6.14 10.44
N ARG A 27 -8.99 5.70 10.51
CA ARG A 27 -10.08 6.49 11.11
C ARG A 27 -9.85 6.80 12.59
N ARG A 28 -9.36 5.82 13.36
CA ARG A 28 -9.15 5.97 14.81
C ARG A 28 -7.94 6.85 15.14
N LEU A 29 -6.94 6.87 14.26
CA LEU A 29 -5.70 7.63 14.42
C LEU A 29 -5.71 8.96 13.68
N ASP A 30 -6.81 9.30 13.01
CA ASP A 30 -6.95 10.47 12.15
C ASP A 30 -5.81 10.57 11.12
N LYS A 31 -5.61 9.47 10.38
CA LYS A 31 -4.56 9.33 9.36
C LYS A 31 -5.16 8.95 8.02
N PRO A 32 -4.52 9.33 6.91
CA PRO A 32 -4.88 8.81 5.59
C PRO A 32 -4.65 7.29 5.53
N PHE A 33 -5.43 6.61 4.69
CA PHE A 33 -5.28 5.19 4.40
C PHE A 33 -4.90 5.00 2.93
N PHE A 34 -3.90 4.16 2.69
CA PHE A 34 -3.46 3.77 1.36
C PHE A 34 -3.42 2.25 1.27
N ASP A 35 -3.90 1.72 0.15
CA ASP A 35 -3.76 0.32 -0.22
C ASP A 35 -2.78 0.27 -1.40
N ALA A 36 -1.66 -0.45 -1.24
CA ALA A 36 -0.56 -0.43 -2.20
C ALA A 36 -0.97 -1.02 -3.55
N ASP A 37 -1.80 -2.07 -3.53
CA ASP A 37 -2.30 -2.73 -4.73
C ASP A 37 -3.20 -1.78 -5.53
N VAL A 38 -4.13 -1.10 -4.84
CA VAL A 38 -5.03 -0.12 -5.46
C VAL A 38 -4.27 1.07 -6.02
N GLU A 39 -3.26 1.56 -5.30
CA GLU A 39 -2.45 2.68 -5.77
C GLU A 39 -1.60 2.31 -6.99
N LEU A 40 -1.08 1.08 -7.03
CA LEU A 40 -0.37 0.53 -8.17
C LEU A 40 -1.25 0.50 -9.43
N GLU A 41 -2.44 -0.08 -9.31
CA GLU A 41 -3.40 -0.13 -10.43
C GLU A 41 -3.81 1.27 -10.90
N ARG A 42 -4.07 2.18 -9.95
CA ARG A 42 -4.45 3.57 -10.25
C ARG A 42 -3.37 4.32 -11.02
N ARG A 43 -2.09 4.13 -10.67
CA ARG A 43 -0.96 4.83 -11.30
C ARG A 43 -0.61 4.27 -12.67
N LEU A 44 -0.73 2.96 -12.84
CA LEU A 44 -0.36 2.28 -14.08
C LEU A 44 -1.52 2.21 -15.09
N GLY A 45 -2.75 2.43 -14.62
CA GLY A 45 -3.96 2.35 -15.46
C GLY A 45 -4.29 0.93 -15.91
N VAL A 46 -3.67 -0.09 -15.30
CA VAL A 46 -3.87 -1.52 -15.58
C VAL A 46 -4.02 -2.28 -14.28
N THR A 47 -4.67 -3.44 -14.33
CA THR A 47 -4.88 -4.29 -13.15
C THR A 47 -3.60 -5.05 -12.77
N ILE A 48 -3.50 -5.51 -11.53
CA ILE A 48 -2.39 -6.37 -11.10
C ILE A 48 -2.33 -7.64 -11.95
N ALA A 49 -3.47 -8.21 -12.31
CA ALA A 49 -3.52 -9.39 -13.20
C ALA A 49 -2.81 -9.13 -14.53
N VAL A 50 -3.04 -7.96 -15.15
CA VAL A 50 -2.35 -7.58 -16.40
C VAL A 50 -0.85 -7.41 -16.19
N ILE A 51 -0.41 -6.86 -15.06
CA ILE A 51 1.02 -6.74 -14.73
C ILE A 51 1.66 -8.13 -14.63
N PHE A 52 1.00 -9.08 -13.94
CA PHE A 52 1.48 -10.45 -13.86
C PHE A 52 1.51 -11.15 -15.23
N ASP A 53 0.50 -10.94 -16.06
CA ASP A 53 0.43 -11.54 -17.41
C ASP A 53 1.55 -11.03 -18.33
N LEU A 54 1.92 -9.75 -18.22
CA LEU A 54 2.91 -9.11 -19.10
C LEU A 54 4.35 -9.19 -18.57
N GLU A 55 4.54 -9.06 -17.25
CA GLU A 55 5.84 -8.86 -16.61
C GLU A 55 6.21 -9.96 -15.60
N GLY A 56 5.26 -10.86 -15.32
CA GLY A 56 5.41 -11.89 -14.30
C GLY A 56 5.52 -11.33 -12.89
N GLU A 57 5.83 -12.22 -11.94
CA GLU A 57 6.01 -11.82 -10.54
C GLU A 57 7.18 -10.83 -10.38
N ALA A 58 8.26 -11.00 -11.13
CA ALA A 58 9.45 -10.14 -11.01
C ALA A 58 9.12 -8.67 -11.30
N GLY A 59 8.45 -8.37 -12.42
CA GLY A 59 8.07 -6.99 -12.73
C GLY A 59 7.03 -6.42 -11.77
N PHE A 60 6.09 -7.25 -11.29
CA PHE A 60 5.18 -6.85 -10.22
C PHE A 60 5.94 -6.42 -8.95
N ARG A 61 6.93 -7.22 -8.50
CA ARG A 61 7.73 -6.93 -7.30
C ARG A 61 8.56 -5.66 -7.45
N GLU A 62 9.15 -5.42 -8.62
CA GLU A 62 9.90 -4.18 -8.88
C GLU A 62 8.99 -2.95 -8.74
N ARG A 63 7.77 -3.00 -9.30
CA ARG A 63 6.81 -1.89 -9.20
C ARG A 63 6.26 -1.71 -7.79
N GLU A 64 5.99 -2.80 -7.09
CA GLU A 64 5.59 -2.80 -5.69
C GLU A 64 6.66 -2.10 -4.83
N GLN A 65 7.94 -2.42 -5.03
CA GLN A 65 9.05 -1.79 -4.32
C GLN A 65 9.14 -0.28 -4.56
N VAL A 66 8.93 0.19 -5.79
CA VAL A 66 8.93 1.62 -6.12
C VAL A 66 7.85 2.37 -5.33
N ILE A 67 6.61 1.87 -5.35
CA ILE A 67 5.49 2.51 -4.63
C ILE A 67 5.70 2.49 -3.12
N LEU A 68 6.15 1.37 -2.55
CA LEU A 68 6.42 1.26 -1.12
C LEU A 68 7.52 2.23 -0.68
N THR A 69 8.57 2.39 -1.51
CA THR A 69 9.65 3.36 -1.23
C THR A 69 9.11 4.78 -1.17
N GLU A 70 8.20 5.16 -2.07
CA GLU A 70 7.58 6.48 -2.01
C GLU A 70 6.75 6.70 -0.73
N PHE A 71 6.02 5.69 -0.26
CA PHE A 71 5.27 5.76 0.99
C PHE A 71 6.16 5.85 2.24
N VAL A 72 7.39 5.36 2.17
CA VAL A 72 8.37 5.52 3.25
C VAL A 72 8.91 6.95 3.29
N VAL A 73 9.11 7.59 2.13
CA VAL A 73 9.71 8.93 2.02
C VAL A 73 8.69 10.05 2.24
N HIS A 74 7.40 9.81 2.01
CA HIS A 74 6.33 10.76 2.31
C HIS A 74 6.02 10.77 3.82
N THR A 75 6.85 11.46 4.60
CA THR A 75 6.69 11.65 6.04
C THR A 75 5.90 12.90 6.42
N HIS A 76 5.23 13.56 5.47
CA HIS A 76 4.56 14.84 5.70
C HIS A 76 3.26 14.99 4.92
N THR A 77 2.11 14.81 5.59
CA THR A 77 1.16 15.91 5.88
C THR A 77 0.27 15.52 7.05
#